data_AF-A0A0G1QH54-F1
#
_entry.id   AF-A0A0G1QH54-F1
#
_cell.length_a   1.000
_cell.length_b   1.000
_cell.length_c   1.000
_cell.angle_alpha   90.00
_cell.angle_beta   90.00
_cell.angle_gamma   90.00
#
_symmetry.space_group_name_H-M   'P 1'
#
loop_
_entity.id
_entity.type
_entity.pdbx_description
1 polymer ?
#
loop_
_entity_poly.entity_id
_entity_poly.type
_entity_poly.pdbx_seq_one_letter_code
_entity_poly.pdbx_strand_id
1 'polypeptide(L)'
;MYPNLQEPDKNEMREFNKRVIEETRQDHERFLKAFKRGVCDFCGQNLDFSDKDKPCFHWLLRPNGVDKKEIRKVLESIDFFRIRPYLRWVANSEVMFKNINDLESERRPYQIIEETIKYKNLEWSFQCSKNCFSGRAHISSFWFKKPHYHFQMKIDDKLFISYRDFHIPFTDYDLFSFDVKNGKIPLVKHVEMWDAGMEFGLNNLDPAELLNTLKTTADESKDVFHLNTFLTSDSGEGISGDVIADLIKKRELTGVTFAKLAQNLKGVRVQTIISPGEGVPEIAKRKDKKRKKHTKQV
;
A
#
# COMPACT_ATOMS: atom_id res chain seq x y z
N MET A 1 -20.64 -5.68 -20.70
CA MET A 1 -20.90 -7.13 -20.77
C MET A 1 -20.29 -7.60 -22.07
N TYR A 2 -19.23 -8.40 -22.01
CA TYR A 2 -18.58 -8.98 -23.18
C TYR A 2 -19.41 -10.20 -23.62
N PRO A 3 -20.23 -10.11 -24.69
CA PRO A 3 -21.05 -11.25 -25.11
C PRO A 3 -20.15 -12.25 -25.83
N ASN A 4 -20.25 -13.53 -25.48
CA ASN A 4 -19.57 -14.68 -26.10
C ASN A 4 -18.08 -14.92 -25.74
N LEU A 5 -17.68 -14.71 -24.48
CA LEU A 5 -16.49 -15.40 -23.97
C LEU A 5 -16.93 -16.80 -23.51
N GLN A 6 -16.47 -17.82 -24.22
CA GLN A 6 -16.54 -19.21 -23.76
C GLN A 6 -15.88 -19.28 -22.37
N GLU A 7 -16.52 -19.95 -21.40
CA GLU A 7 -15.93 -20.07 -20.06
C GLU A 7 -14.52 -20.65 -20.18
N PRO A 8 -13.49 -19.98 -19.63
CA PRO A 8 -12.13 -20.43 -19.79
C PRO A 8 -11.91 -21.75 -19.04
N ASP A 9 -11.10 -22.65 -19.61
CA ASP A 9 -10.83 -23.96 -19.01
C ASP A 9 -10.15 -23.79 -17.65
N LYS A 10 -10.60 -24.57 -16.65
CA LYS A 10 -10.12 -24.45 -15.27
C LYS A 10 -8.63 -24.75 -15.14
N ASN A 11 -8.08 -25.64 -15.96
CA ASN A 11 -6.66 -25.95 -15.93
C ASN A 11 -5.85 -24.83 -16.59
N GLU A 12 -6.31 -24.31 -17.74
CA GLU A 12 -5.71 -23.14 -18.37
C GLU A 12 -5.64 -21.94 -17.41
N MET A 13 -6.71 -21.68 -16.64
CA MET A 13 -6.73 -20.59 -15.67
C MET A 13 -5.80 -20.83 -14.47
N ARG A 14 -5.65 -22.08 -14.02
CA ARG A 14 -4.70 -22.42 -12.96
C ARG A 14 -3.26 -22.21 -13.42
N GLU A 15 -2.91 -22.67 -14.62
CA GLU A 15 -1.58 -22.48 -15.19
C GLU A 15 -1.30 -21.00 -15.50
N PHE A 16 -2.30 -20.25 -15.95
CA PHE A 16 -2.21 -18.80 -16.09
C PHE A 16 -1.87 -18.12 -14.76
N ASN A 17 -2.62 -18.42 -13.69
CA ASN A 17 -2.36 -17.82 -12.38
C ASN A 17 -0.96 -18.18 -11.86
N LYS A 18 -0.53 -19.45 -12.00
CA LYS A 18 0.81 -19.88 -11.59
C LYS A 18 1.90 -19.10 -12.33
N ARG A 19 1.74 -18.94 -13.64
CA ARG A 19 2.69 -18.17 -14.46
C ARG A 19 2.74 -16.71 -14.04
N VAL A 20 1.59 -16.07 -13.83
CA VAL A 20 1.53 -14.66 -13.38
C VAL A 20 2.23 -14.48 -12.02
N ILE A 21 2.02 -15.41 -11.07
CA ILE A 21 2.70 -15.39 -9.77
C ILE A 21 4.21 -15.50 -9.95
N GLU A 22 4.66 -16.44 -10.77
CA GLU A 22 6.08 -16.69 -10.99
C GLU A 22 6.77 -15.53 -11.75
N GLU A 23 6.11 -14.97 -12.77
CA GLU A 23 6.58 -13.77 -13.48
C GLU A 23 6.70 -12.58 -12.51
N THR A 24 5.68 -12.34 -11.67
CA THR A 24 5.71 -11.26 -10.68
C THR A 24 6.85 -11.44 -9.67
N ARG A 25 7.11 -12.69 -9.23
CA ARG A 25 8.25 -13.02 -8.36
C ARG A 25 9.57 -12.65 -9.03
N GLN A 26 9.75 -13.09 -10.27
CA GLN A 26 10.96 -12.83 -11.03
C GLN A 26 11.16 -11.33 -11.30
N ASP A 27 10.10 -10.60 -11.60
CA ASP A 27 10.10 -9.16 -11.80
C ASP A 27 10.56 -8.44 -10.53
N HIS A 28 9.96 -8.77 -9.39
CA HIS A 28 10.35 -8.21 -8.10
C HIS A 28 11.81 -8.55 -7.73
N GLU A 29 12.27 -9.76 -8.00
CA GLU A 29 13.68 -10.13 -7.78
C GLU A 29 14.66 -9.37 -8.66
N ARG A 30 14.31 -9.13 -9.93
CA ARG A 30 15.10 -8.30 -10.85
C ARG A 30 15.13 -6.86 -10.36
N PHE A 31 13.98 -6.31 -9.97
CA PHE A 31 13.86 -5.00 -9.34
C PHE A 31 14.80 -4.89 -8.13
N LEU A 32 14.70 -5.79 -7.15
CA LEU A 32 15.53 -5.73 -5.93
C LEU A 32 17.03 -5.74 -6.23
N LYS A 33 17.47 -6.59 -7.17
CA LYS A 33 18.89 -6.68 -7.58
C LYS A 33 19.36 -5.40 -8.30
N ALA A 34 18.53 -4.81 -9.16
CA ALA A 34 18.84 -3.58 -9.87
C ALA A 34 18.84 -2.37 -8.92
N PHE A 35 17.78 -2.23 -8.12
CA PHE A 35 17.56 -1.11 -7.22
C PHE A 35 18.67 -1.00 -6.16
N LYS A 36 19.12 -2.14 -5.60
CA LYS A 36 20.27 -2.19 -4.68
C LYS A 36 21.59 -1.69 -5.30
N ARG A 37 21.74 -1.80 -6.62
CA ARG A 37 22.90 -1.29 -7.37
C ARG A 37 22.73 0.15 -7.84
N GLY A 38 21.62 0.81 -7.49
CA GLY A 38 21.33 2.18 -7.93
C GLY A 38 20.90 2.29 -9.39
N VAL A 39 20.43 1.20 -10.00
CA VAL A 39 19.97 1.19 -11.41
C VAL A 39 18.50 0.80 -11.52
N CYS A 40 17.81 1.33 -12.53
CA CYS A 40 16.45 0.98 -12.87
C CYS A 40 16.42 -0.36 -13.62
N ASP A 41 15.61 -1.31 -13.16
CA ASP A 41 15.42 -2.61 -13.81
C ASP A 41 14.72 -2.52 -15.17
N PHE A 42 13.93 -1.47 -15.40
CA PHE A 42 13.18 -1.29 -16.64
C PHE A 42 14.03 -0.72 -17.78
N CYS A 43 14.84 0.32 -17.52
CA CYS A 43 15.62 0.99 -18.57
C CYS A 43 17.13 0.75 -18.49
N GLY A 44 17.61 0.11 -17.41
CA GLY A 44 19.03 -0.15 -17.17
C GLY A 44 19.87 1.09 -16.81
N GLN A 45 19.27 2.27 -16.74
CA GLN A 45 19.95 3.52 -16.40
C GLN A 45 20.08 3.69 -14.87
N ASN A 46 20.95 4.59 -14.43
CA ASN A 46 21.02 4.98 -13.03
C ASN A 46 19.71 5.61 -12.56
N LEU A 47 19.35 5.39 -11.29
CA LEU A 47 18.13 5.93 -10.69
C LEU A 47 18.13 7.47 -10.60
N ASP A 48 19.29 8.12 -10.69
CA ASP A 48 19.47 9.57 -10.68
C ASP A 48 19.50 10.22 -12.08
N PHE A 49 19.38 9.40 -13.14
CA PHE A 49 19.41 9.83 -14.53
C PHE A 49 18.00 9.97 -15.13
N SER A 50 17.80 10.84 -16.12
CA SER A 50 16.56 10.93 -16.88
C SER A 50 16.79 11.27 -18.35
N ASP A 51 16.09 10.58 -19.26
CA ASP A 51 16.10 10.80 -20.72
C ASP A 51 14.72 11.27 -21.18
N LYS A 52 14.56 12.57 -21.47
CA LYS A 52 13.26 13.22 -21.73
C LYS A 52 12.39 12.55 -22.82
N ASP A 53 12.99 11.76 -23.70
CA ASP A 53 12.31 11.07 -24.79
C ASP A 53 11.80 9.67 -24.40
N LYS A 54 12.23 9.14 -23.24
CA LYS A 54 11.91 7.78 -22.77
C LYS A 54 11.40 7.80 -21.33
N PRO A 55 10.09 8.07 -21.11
CA PRO A 55 9.47 8.02 -19.80
C PRO A 55 9.72 6.67 -19.10
N CYS A 56 10.11 6.71 -17.83
CA CYS A 56 10.44 5.51 -17.06
C CYS A 56 9.97 5.60 -15.60
N PHE A 57 9.71 4.45 -14.98
CA PHE A 57 9.25 4.34 -13.58
C PHE A 57 10.13 5.10 -12.59
N HIS A 58 11.45 5.03 -12.74
CA HIS A 58 12.37 5.63 -11.78
C HIS A 58 12.30 7.16 -11.74
N TRP A 59 11.65 7.80 -12.71
CA TRP A 59 11.42 9.24 -12.64
C TRP A 59 10.44 9.63 -11.54
N LEU A 60 9.63 8.70 -11.05
CA LEU A 60 8.81 8.90 -9.85
C LEU A 60 9.67 9.09 -8.59
N LEU A 61 10.94 8.67 -8.62
CA LEU A 61 11.95 8.97 -7.59
C LEU A 61 12.56 10.37 -7.73
N ARG A 62 12.16 11.11 -8.77
CA ARG A 62 12.60 12.46 -9.09
C ARG A 62 14.12 12.61 -9.21
N PRO A 63 14.76 11.95 -10.18
CA PRO A 63 16.12 12.27 -10.59
C PRO A 63 16.25 13.74 -11.01
N ASN A 64 17.49 14.23 -11.06
CA ASN A 64 17.75 15.63 -11.40
C ASN A 64 17.18 15.97 -12.78
N GLY A 65 16.44 17.08 -12.87
CA GLY A 65 15.82 17.53 -14.12
C GLY A 65 14.40 16.99 -14.38
N VAL A 66 13.90 16.06 -13.55
CA VAL A 66 12.50 15.62 -13.61
C VAL A 66 11.59 16.62 -12.90
N ASP A 67 10.72 17.25 -13.68
CA ASP A 67 9.68 18.15 -13.20
C ASP A 67 8.28 17.49 -13.23
N LYS A 68 7.24 18.27 -12.95
CA LYS A 68 5.86 17.77 -12.97
C LYS A 68 5.44 17.27 -14.36
N LYS A 69 5.91 17.87 -15.45
CA LYS A 69 5.52 17.47 -16.81
C LYS A 69 6.07 16.09 -17.13
N GLU A 70 7.32 15.85 -16.77
CA GLU A 70 7.95 14.54 -16.98
C GLU A 70 7.29 13.44 -16.13
N ILE A 71 6.94 13.73 -14.87
CA ILE A 71 6.16 12.78 -14.05
C ILE A 71 4.79 12.50 -14.69
N ARG A 72 4.10 13.53 -15.19
CA ARG A 72 2.82 13.34 -15.88
C ARG A 72 2.96 12.39 -17.06
N LYS A 73 4.00 12.55 -17.91
CA LYS A 73 4.23 11.64 -19.04
C LYS A 73 4.36 10.20 -18.58
N VAL A 74 5.10 9.93 -17.51
CA VAL A 74 5.24 8.58 -16.94
C VAL A 74 3.88 8.02 -16.52
N LEU A 75 3.10 8.81 -15.77
CA LEU A 75 1.78 8.37 -15.28
C LEU A 75 0.77 8.14 -16.41
N GLU A 76 0.84 8.92 -17.49
CA GLU A 76 -0.05 8.78 -18.66
C GLU A 76 0.39 7.67 -19.63
N SER A 77 1.66 7.24 -19.57
CA SER A 77 2.22 6.24 -20.49
C SER A 77 2.30 4.83 -19.91
N ILE A 78 2.04 4.67 -18.62
CA ILE A 78 2.20 3.41 -17.90
C ILE A 78 0.93 3.13 -17.10
N ASP A 79 0.50 1.87 -17.11
CA ASP A 79 -0.69 1.40 -16.39
C ASP A 79 -0.59 1.66 -14.88
N PHE A 80 -1.71 2.03 -14.25
CA PHE A 80 -1.80 2.18 -12.80
C PHE A 80 -1.38 0.91 -12.06
N PHE A 81 -1.80 -0.26 -12.56
CA PHE A 81 -1.43 -1.56 -12.01
C PHE A 81 0.05 -1.95 -12.23
N ARG A 82 0.86 -1.11 -12.87
CA ARG A 82 2.32 -1.24 -12.90
C ARG A 82 3.00 -0.15 -12.06
N ILE A 83 2.48 1.07 -12.10
CA ILE A 83 3.00 2.20 -11.31
C ILE A 83 2.87 1.93 -9.81
N ARG A 84 1.68 1.53 -9.36
CA ARG A 84 1.41 1.31 -7.94
C ARG A 84 2.32 0.22 -7.36
N PRO A 85 2.42 -0.99 -7.94
CA PRO A 85 3.36 -2.00 -7.45
C PRO A 85 4.82 -1.52 -7.40
N TYR A 86 5.29 -0.83 -8.44
CA TYR A 86 6.65 -0.29 -8.46
C TYR A 86 6.93 0.64 -7.26
N LEU A 87 6.04 1.60 -6.98
CA LEU A 87 6.22 2.51 -5.84
C LEU A 87 6.18 1.78 -4.49
N ARG A 88 5.34 0.74 -4.38
CA ARG A 88 5.28 -0.11 -3.19
C ARG A 88 6.54 -0.95 -3.03
N TRP A 89 7.12 -1.49 -4.11
CA TRP A 89 8.40 -2.19 -4.05
C TRP A 89 9.53 -1.26 -3.60
N VAL A 90 9.54 -0.01 -4.09
CA VAL A 90 10.47 1.03 -3.63
C VAL A 90 10.31 1.27 -2.13
N ALA A 91 9.08 1.46 -1.64
CA ALA A 91 8.82 1.68 -0.21
C ALA A 91 9.20 0.48 0.67
N ASN A 92 8.80 -0.73 0.25
CA ASN A 92 9.11 -1.99 0.94
C ASN A 92 10.60 -2.35 0.91
N SER A 93 11.39 -1.76 0.01
CA SER A 93 12.85 -1.93 0.00
C SER A 93 13.54 -1.34 1.24
N GLU A 94 12.90 -0.41 1.96
CA GLU A 94 13.39 0.10 3.25
C GLU A 94 12.90 -0.78 4.40
N VAL A 95 11.56 -0.84 4.57
CA VAL A 95 10.90 -1.62 5.63
C VAL A 95 9.58 -2.12 5.08
N MET A 96 9.36 -3.43 5.12
CA MET A 96 8.13 -4.07 4.64
C MET A 96 6.90 -3.51 5.36
N PHE A 97 5.85 -3.19 4.60
CA PHE A 97 4.54 -2.64 5.02
C PHE A 97 4.56 -1.24 5.62
N LYS A 98 5.57 -0.88 6.43
CA LYS A 98 5.60 0.34 7.25
C LYS A 98 5.28 1.59 6.45
N ASN A 99 5.90 1.73 5.28
CA ASN A 99 5.83 2.95 4.50
C ASN A 99 4.61 3.00 3.56
N ILE A 100 3.64 2.09 3.70
CA ILE A 100 2.47 1.99 2.83
C ILE A 100 1.20 1.94 3.69
N ASN A 101 0.40 3.00 3.67
CA ASN A 101 -0.94 2.98 4.24
C ASN A 101 -1.98 2.88 3.13
N ASP A 102 -2.62 1.72 3.08
CA ASP A 102 -3.71 1.38 2.17
C ASP A 102 -4.92 0.79 2.91
N LEU A 103 -5.04 1.12 4.21
CA LEU A 103 -6.03 0.55 5.11
C LEU A 103 -7.45 0.86 4.65
N GLU A 104 -8.27 -0.18 4.50
CA GLU A 104 -9.66 -0.02 4.09
C GLU A 104 -10.50 0.66 5.18
N SER A 105 -10.13 0.48 6.44
CA SER A 105 -10.77 1.08 7.61
C SER A 105 -10.54 2.60 7.71
N GLU A 106 -9.44 3.11 7.17
CA GLU A 106 -9.11 4.54 7.15
C GLU A 106 -9.59 5.25 5.87
N ARG A 107 -9.85 4.47 4.81
CA ARG A 107 -10.36 4.95 3.53
C ARG A 107 -11.76 5.54 3.68
N ARG A 108 -11.99 6.68 3.03
CA ARG A 108 -13.32 7.31 3.00
C ARG A 108 -14.32 6.41 2.25
N PRO A 109 -15.58 6.23 2.73
CA PRO A 109 -16.54 5.27 2.16
C PRO A 109 -16.91 5.45 0.67
N TYR A 110 -16.64 6.62 0.11
CA TYR A 110 -16.89 6.93 -1.31
C TYR A 110 -15.64 6.78 -2.19
N GLN A 111 -14.48 6.46 -1.61
CA GLN A 111 -13.25 6.17 -2.33
C GLN A 111 -13.18 4.68 -2.66
N ILE A 112 -12.70 4.40 -3.86
CA ILE A 112 -12.30 3.06 -4.32
C ILE A 112 -10.79 2.90 -4.09
N ILE A 113 -10.03 3.97 -4.31
CA ILE A 113 -8.59 4.02 -4.04
C ILE A 113 -8.35 5.19 -3.10
N GLU A 114 -7.68 4.92 -1.99
CA GLU A 114 -7.11 5.93 -1.11
C GLU A 114 -5.91 5.30 -0.41
N GLU A 115 -4.70 5.70 -0.80
CA GLU A 115 -3.48 5.15 -0.23
C GLU A 115 -2.36 6.19 -0.21
N THR A 116 -1.39 5.97 0.66
CA THR A 116 -0.17 6.80 0.77
C THR A 116 1.05 5.91 0.94
N ILE A 117 2.08 6.21 0.15
CA ILE A 117 3.32 5.45 0.05
C ILE A 117 4.47 6.43 0.29
N LYS A 118 5.39 6.10 1.20
CA LYS A 118 6.59 6.90 1.50
C LYS A 118 7.87 6.18 1.12
N TYR A 119 8.88 6.95 0.75
CA TYR A 119 10.24 6.47 0.57
C TYR A 119 11.21 7.63 0.75
N LYS A 120 12.10 7.55 1.74
CA LYS A 120 12.98 8.67 2.13
C LYS A 120 12.18 9.98 2.29
N ASN A 121 12.50 10.99 1.48
CA ASN A 121 11.82 12.29 1.50
C ASN A 121 10.65 12.40 0.51
N LEU A 122 10.29 11.32 -0.16
CA LEU A 122 9.20 11.27 -1.13
C LEU A 122 7.95 10.68 -0.49
N GLU A 123 6.80 11.27 -0.82
CA GLU A 123 5.48 10.74 -0.51
C GLU A 123 4.65 10.74 -1.80
N TRP A 124 4.08 9.60 -2.15
CA TRP A 124 3.12 9.45 -3.23
C TRP A 124 1.76 9.07 -2.66
N SER A 125 0.71 9.60 -3.26
CA SER A 125 -0.65 9.27 -2.82
C SER A 125 -1.60 9.17 -4.00
N PHE A 126 -2.47 8.16 -3.95
CA PHE A 126 -3.46 7.90 -4.98
C PHE A 126 -4.87 8.06 -4.42
N GLN A 127 -5.75 8.68 -5.21
CA GLN A 127 -7.17 8.80 -4.87
C GLN A 127 -8.05 8.49 -6.08
N CYS A 128 -9.09 7.71 -5.89
CA CYS A 128 -10.12 7.49 -6.90
C CYS A 128 -11.47 7.32 -6.23
N SER A 129 -12.38 8.28 -6.44
CA SER A 129 -13.75 8.16 -5.92
C SER A 129 -14.61 7.25 -6.78
N LYS A 130 -15.72 6.73 -6.24
CA LYS A 130 -16.75 6.02 -7.01
C LYS A 130 -17.22 6.79 -8.26
N ASN A 131 -17.28 8.13 -8.17
CA ASN A 131 -17.62 8.98 -9.30
C ASN A 131 -16.48 9.12 -10.31
N CYS A 132 -15.23 9.22 -9.86
CA CYS A 132 -14.05 9.26 -10.73
C CYS A 132 -13.94 7.94 -11.50
N PHE A 133 -14.07 6.81 -10.80
CA PHE A 133 -14.00 5.47 -11.36
C PHE A 133 -15.12 5.17 -12.36
N SER A 134 -16.32 5.69 -12.13
CA SER A 134 -17.43 5.54 -13.08
C SER A 134 -17.41 6.55 -14.24
N GLY A 135 -16.42 7.45 -14.29
CA GLY A 135 -16.36 8.51 -15.29
C GLY A 135 -17.44 9.59 -15.13
N ARG A 136 -18.05 9.72 -13.94
CA ARG A 136 -19.15 10.66 -13.66
C ARG A 136 -18.75 11.85 -12.77
N ALA A 137 -17.47 11.99 -12.43
CA ALA A 137 -17.01 13.01 -11.49
C ALA A 137 -17.12 14.45 -12.02
N HIS A 138 -17.07 14.65 -13.34
CA HIS A 138 -16.99 15.99 -13.94
C HIS A 138 -18.04 16.15 -15.04
N ILE A 139 -19.19 16.72 -14.67
CA ILE A 139 -20.36 16.89 -15.56
C ILE A 139 -20.05 17.82 -16.76
N SER A 140 -19.09 18.73 -16.61
CA SER A 140 -18.85 19.84 -17.56
C SER A 140 -17.69 19.67 -18.55
N SER A 141 -16.97 18.55 -18.56
CA SER A 141 -15.85 18.35 -19.49
C SER A 141 -15.81 16.94 -20.05
N PHE A 142 -15.80 16.84 -21.38
CA PHE A 142 -15.78 15.59 -22.14
C PHE A 142 -14.57 14.69 -21.79
N TRP A 143 -13.41 15.29 -21.52
CA TRP A 143 -12.16 14.59 -21.19
C TRP A 143 -12.17 13.96 -19.79
N PHE A 144 -13.00 14.46 -18.88
CA PHE A 144 -13.12 13.95 -17.51
C PHE A 144 -14.31 13.00 -17.32
N LYS A 145 -14.90 12.51 -18.42
CA LYS A 145 -15.95 11.48 -18.43
C LYS A 145 -15.43 10.04 -18.44
N LYS A 146 -14.10 9.85 -18.43
CA LYS A 146 -13.47 8.54 -18.36
C LYS A 146 -13.10 8.17 -16.92
N PRO A 147 -13.13 6.88 -16.56
CA PRO A 147 -12.52 6.37 -15.33
C PRO A 147 -11.09 6.91 -15.16
N HIS A 148 -10.78 7.50 -14.01
CA HIS A 148 -9.45 8.05 -13.73
C HIS A 148 -9.14 8.06 -12.24
N TYR A 149 -7.85 8.21 -11.90
CA TYR A 149 -7.37 8.48 -10.55
C TYR A 149 -6.68 9.84 -10.46
N HIS A 150 -6.53 10.32 -9.23
CA HIS A 150 -5.73 11.48 -8.89
C HIS A 150 -4.44 11.04 -8.23
N PHE A 151 -3.38 11.76 -8.54
CA PHE A 151 -2.05 11.54 -7.98
C PHE A 151 -1.57 12.79 -7.22
N GLN A 152 -0.96 12.58 -6.07
CA GLN A 152 -0.26 13.60 -5.31
C GLN A 152 1.18 13.15 -5.09
N MET A 153 2.10 14.10 -5.09
CA MET A 153 3.48 13.88 -4.67
C MET A 153 3.93 14.98 -3.72
N LYS A 154 4.59 14.62 -2.62
CA LYS A 154 5.35 15.56 -1.79
C LYS A 154 6.84 15.22 -1.81
N ILE A 155 7.65 16.24 -1.59
CA ILE A 155 9.11 16.15 -1.42
C ILE A 155 9.44 16.95 -0.18
N ASP A 156 10.11 16.33 0.79
CA ASP A 156 10.40 16.93 2.10
C ASP A 156 9.13 17.51 2.76
N ASP A 157 8.05 16.72 2.73
CA ASP A 157 6.68 17.06 3.19
C ASP A 157 6.04 18.29 2.50
N LYS A 158 6.69 18.87 1.49
CA LYS A 158 6.15 19.99 0.70
C LYS A 158 5.44 19.45 -0.53
N LEU A 159 4.23 19.98 -0.76
CA LEU A 159 3.42 19.60 -1.91
C LEU A 159 4.15 19.92 -3.21
N PHE A 160 4.56 18.89 -3.94
CA PHE A 160 5.13 19.02 -5.27
C PHE A 160 4.01 18.93 -6.31
N ILE A 161 3.29 17.82 -6.40
CA ILE A 161 2.14 17.63 -7.30
C ILE A 161 0.87 17.57 -6.45
N SER A 162 -0.16 18.34 -6.82
CA SER A 162 -1.46 18.29 -6.14
C SER A 162 -2.42 17.31 -6.82
N TYR A 163 -3.36 16.72 -6.06
CA TYR A 163 -4.44 15.91 -6.62
C TYR A 163 -5.31 16.64 -7.67
N ARG A 164 -5.25 17.97 -7.76
CA ARG A 164 -5.98 18.72 -8.79
C ARG A 164 -5.21 18.81 -10.10
N ASP A 165 -3.89 18.66 -10.02
CA ASP A 165 -3.02 18.80 -11.18
C ASP A 165 -3.27 17.63 -12.12
N PHE A 166 -3.31 16.40 -11.58
CA PHE A 166 -3.30 15.16 -12.35
C PHE A 166 -4.60 14.39 -12.22
N HIS A 167 -5.22 14.13 -13.37
CA HIS A 167 -6.36 13.24 -13.55
C HIS A 167 -5.90 12.21 -14.59
N ILE A 168 -5.40 11.08 -14.12
CA ILE A 168 -4.77 10.09 -14.97
C ILE A 168 -5.82 9.05 -15.35
N PRO A 169 -6.20 8.93 -16.63
CA PRO A 169 -7.16 7.94 -17.07
C PRO A 169 -6.66 6.52 -16.76
N PHE A 170 -7.56 5.65 -16.34
CA PHE A 170 -7.24 4.21 -16.33
C PHE A 170 -7.18 3.70 -17.75
N THR A 171 -6.24 2.80 -18.02
CA THR A 171 -6.19 2.04 -19.28
C THR A 171 -7.21 0.90 -19.26
N ASP A 172 -7.44 0.27 -20.41
CA ASP A 172 -8.31 -0.92 -20.47
C ASP A 172 -7.73 -2.08 -19.63
N TYR A 173 -6.39 -2.18 -19.57
CA TYR A 173 -5.70 -3.15 -18.71
C TYR A 173 -5.96 -2.86 -17.22
N ASP A 174 -5.94 -1.59 -16.81
CA ASP A 174 -6.26 -1.21 -15.44
C ASP A 174 -7.70 -1.58 -15.07
N LEU A 175 -8.65 -1.27 -15.95
CA LEU A 175 -10.06 -1.61 -15.73
C LEU A 175 -10.29 -3.11 -15.65
N PHE A 176 -9.64 -3.90 -16.52
CA PHE A 176 -9.63 -5.36 -16.44
C PHE A 176 -9.06 -5.85 -15.11
N SER A 177 -7.93 -5.27 -14.67
CA SER A 177 -7.28 -5.65 -13.41
C SER A 177 -8.15 -5.33 -12.19
N PHE A 178 -8.92 -4.24 -12.21
CA PHE A 178 -9.96 -3.98 -11.20
C PHE A 178 -11.07 -5.03 -11.23
N ASP A 179 -11.53 -5.46 -12.41
CA ASP A 179 -12.57 -6.48 -12.52
C ASP A 179 -12.08 -7.83 -11.96
N VAL A 180 -10.82 -8.20 -12.21
CA VAL A 180 -10.16 -9.36 -11.58
C VAL A 180 -10.11 -9.20 -10.06
N LYS A 181 -9.59 -8.07 -9.56
CA LYS A 181 -9.47 -7.82 -8.11
C LYS A 181 -10.83 -7.85 -7.40
N ASN A 182 -11.88 -7.38 -8.06
CA ASN A 182 -13.25 -7.39 -7.54
C ASN A 182 -13.98 -8.73 -7.75
N GLY A 183 -13.29 -9.78 -8.21
CA GLY A 183 -13.85 -11.12 -8.41
C GLY A 183 -14.88 -11.23 -9.53
N LYS A 184 -14.94 -10.25 -10.46
CA LYS A 184 -15.85 -10.28 -11.60
C LYS A 184 -15.39 -11.19 -12.73
N ILE A 185 -14.10 -11.54 -12.75
CA ILE A 185 -13.54 -12.55 -13.64
C ILE A 185 -13.25 -13.78 -12.78
N PRO A 186 -14.16 -14.78 -12.75
CA PRO A 186 -13.96 -15.99 -11.98
C PRO A 186 -12.64 -16.68 -12.35
N LEU A 187 -12.01 -17.35 -11.39
CA LEU A 187 -10.78 -18.15 -11.55
C LEU A 187 -9.49 -17.38 -11.85
N VAL A 188 -9.50 -16.11 -12.27
CA VAL A 188 -8.28 -15.27 -12.26
C VAL A 188 -8.07 -14.72 -10.85
N LYS A 189 -6.85 -14.82 -10.33
CA LYS A 189 -6.51 -14.25 -9.02
C LYS A 189 -5.54 -13.09 -9.17
N HIS A 190 -5.83 -11.98 -8.50
CA HIS A 190 -4.85 -10.94 -8.21
C HIS A 190 -4.01 -11.37 -7.01
N VAL A 191 -2.68 -11.23 -7.09
CA VAL A 191 -1.76 -11.63 -6.02
C VAL A 191 -0.95 -10.42 -5.58
N GLU A 192 -1.18 -9.98 -4.34
CA GLU A 192 -0.60 -8.75 -3.76
C GLU A 192 0.70 -9.02 -2.98
N MET A 193 1.35 -10.16 -3.17
CA MET A 193 2.41 -10.63 -2.26
C MET A 193 3.60 -9.67 -2.16
N TRP A 194 4.11 -9.19 -3.30
CA TRP A 194 5.35 -8.38 -3.32
C TRP A 194 5.09 -6.89 -3.27
N ASP A 195 3.91 -6.43 -3.71
CA ASP A 195 3.42 -5.06 -3.55
C ASP A 195 2.49 -4.91 -2.34
N ALA A 196 2.68 -5.75 -1.32
CA ALA A 196 1.86 -5.75 -0.13
C ALA A 196 2.00 -4.43 0.67
N GLY A 197 0.86 -3.89 1.09
CA GLY A 197 0.75 -2.75 1.99
C GLY A 197 0.37 -3.18 3.42
N MET A 198 0.07 -2.20 4.28
CA MET A 198 -0.35 -2.46 5.66
C MET A 198 -1.61 -3.32 5.74
N GLU A 199 -2.59 -3.13 4.84
CA GLU A 199 -3.82 -3.93 4.80
C GLU A 199 -3.51 -5.43 4.67
N PHE A 200 -2.58 -5.79 3.78
CA PHE A 200 -2.15 -7.17 3.59
C PHE A 200 -1.44 -7.71 4.84
N GLY A 201 -0.56 -6.90 5.45
CA GLY A 201 0.17 -7.27 6.66
C GLY A 201 -0.75 -7.64 7.83
N LEU A 202 -1.92 -7.01 7.92
CA LEU A 202 -2.89 -7.25 8.99
C LEU A 202 -3.88 -8.38 8.68
N ASN A 203 -4.30 -8.54 7.42
CA ASN A 203 -5.42 -9.43 7.07
C ASN A 203 -5.00 -10.73 6.38
N ASN A 204 -3.77 -10.82 5.86
CA ASN A 204 -3.34 -11.94 5.05
C ASN A 204 -2.16 -12.74 5.64
N LEU A 205 -1.53 -12.24 6.70
CA LEU A 205 -0.50 -12.96 7.43
C LEU A 205 -1.11 -13.75 8.60
N ASP A 206 -0.55 -14.94 8.87
CA ASP A 206 -0.91 -15.67 10.08
C ASP A 206 -0.41 -14.88 11.32
N PRO A 207 -1.28 -14.56 12.29
CA PRO A 207 -0.87 -13.76 13.45
C PRO A 207 0.22 -14.42 14.30
N ALA A 208 0.26 -15.74 14.40
CA ALA A 208 1.28 -16.44 15.19
C ALA A 208 2.62 -16.42 14.47
N GLU A 209 2.65 -16.64 13.16
CA GLU A 209 3.86 -16.46 12.33
C GLU A 209 4.36 -15.02 12.38
N LEU A 210 3.46 -14.04 12.24
CA LEU A 210 3.82 -12.62 12.33
C LEU A 210 4.49 -12.33 13.68
N LEU A 211 3.86 -12.70 14.81
CA LEU A 211 4.42 -12.51 16.15
C LEU A 211 5.80 -13.15 16.35
N ASN A 212 6.11 -14.25 15.66
CA ASN A 212 7.42 -14.90 15.73
C ASN A 212 8.52 -14.11 15.02
N THR A 213 8.17 -13.26 14.06
CA THR A 213 9.11 -12.43 13.30
C THR A 213 9.33 -11.04 13.90
N LEU A 214 8.40 -10.57 14.73
CA LEU A 214 8.45 -9.22 15.30
C LEU A 214 9.53 -9.08 16.39
N LYS A 215 10.13 -7.89 16.39
CA LYS A 215 11.05 -7.43 17.43
C LYS A 215 10.58 -6.07 17.94
N THR A 216 10.95 -5.75 19.17
CA THR A 216 10.67 -4.43 19.75
C THR A 216 11.66 -3.40 19.26
N THR A 217 11.21 -2.15 19.12
CA THR A 217 12.06 -0.96 18.99
C THR A 217 11.75 0.00 20.14
N ALA A 218 12.72 0.83 20.51
CA ALA A 218 12.51 1.93 21.46
C ALA A 218 12.09 3.24 20.76
N ASP A 219 12.14 3.25 19.43
CA ASP A 219 11.79 4.38 18.58
C ASP A 219 10.46 4.07 17.86
N GLU A 220 9.38 4.67 18.35
CA GLU A 220 7.99 4.48 17.87
C GLU A 220 7.85 4.87 16.39
N SER A 221 8.67 5.81 15.88
CA SER A 221 8.66 6.19 14.46
C SER A 221 9.15 5.07 13.52
N LYS A 222 9.77 4.03 14.08
CA LYS A 222 10.21 2.82 13.37
C LYS A 222 9.22 1.68 13.50
N ASP A 223 8.15 1.82 14.28
CA ASP A 223 7.15 0.77 14.46
C ASP A 223 6.42 0.48 13.16
N VAL A 224 6.36 -0.80 12.81
CA VAL A 224 5.51 -1.31 11.72
C VAL A 224 4.13 -1.67 12.26
N PHE A 225 4.10 -2.34 13.42
CA PHE A 225 2.89 -2.79 14.07
C PHE A 225 2.90 -2.39 15.54
N HIS A 226 1.73 -2.04 16.05
CA HIS A 226 1.46 -1.87 17.46
C HIS A 226 0.73 -3.12 18.00
N LEU A 227 1.13 -3.58 19.19
CA LEU A 227 0.63 -4.83 19.79
C LEU A 227 -0.05 -4.54 21.12
N ASN A 228 -1.36 -4.78 21.20
CA ASN A 228 -2.12 -4.75 22.45
C ASN A 228 -2.30 -6.18 22.97
N THR A 229 -1.69 -6.50 24.11
CA THR A 229 -1.75 -7.85 24.71
C THR A 229 -2.64 -7.84 25.94
N PHE A 230 -3.69 -8.67 25.92
CA PHE A 230 -4.61 -8.90 27.03
C PHE A 230 -4.33 -10.26 27.64
N LEU A 231 -4.22 -10.30 28.96
CA LEU A 231 -4.03 -11.52 29.74
C LEU A 231 -5.29 -11.76 30.58
N THR A 232 -5.83 -12.97 30.53
CA THR A 232 -6.99 -13.37 31.33
C THR A 232 -6.66 -14.67 32.03
N SER A 233 -6.81 -14.70 33.36
CA SER A 233 -6.61 -15.92 34.14
C SER A 233 -7.74 -16.92 33.86
N ASP A 234 -7.38 -18.18 33.64
CA ASP A 234 -8.35 -19.25 33.41
C ASP A 234 -9.06 -19.68 34.70
N SER A 235 -8.41 -19.52 35.86
CA SER A 235 -8.96 -19.90 37.18
C SER A 235 -9.81 -18.80 37.83
N GLY A 236 -9.81 -17.58 37.26
CA GLY A 236 -10.38 -16.40 37.91
C GLY A 236 -9.51 -15.82 39.03
N GLU A 237 -8.39 -16.46 39.36
CA GLU A 237 -7.38 -15.92 40.28
C GLU A 237 -6.55 -14.82 39.61
N GLY A 238 -5.97 -13.92 40.40
CA GLY A 238 -5.11 -12.86 39.88
C GLY A 238 -3.84 -13.40 39.22
N ILE A 239 -3.36 -12.71 38.18
CA ILE A 239 -2.05 -12.99 37.59
C ILE A 239 -0.99 -12.30 38.45
N SER A 240 0.05 -13.03 38.86
CA SER A 240 1.12 -12.48 39.70
C SER A 240 1.84 -11.31 39.01
N GLY A 241 1.99 -10.20 39.73
CA GLY A 241 2.73 -9.02 39.25
C GLY A 241 4.22 -9.30 39.01
N ASP A 242 4.83 -10.19 39.81
CA ASP A 242 6.24 -10.57 39.66
C ASP A 242 6.48 -11.29 38.32
N VAL A 243 5.53 -12.15 37.92
CA VAL A 243 5.59 -12.83 36.61
C VAL A 243 5.52 -11.81 35.48
N ILE A 244 4.65 -10.79 35.59
CA ILE A 244 4.56 -9.72 34.58
C ILE A 244 5.85 -8.91 34.53
N ALA A 245 6.42 -8.55 35.69
CA ALA A 245 7.68 -7.80 35.78
C ALA A 245 8.84 -8.56 35.13
N ASP A 246 8.93 -9.88 35.36
CA ASP A 246 9.94 -10.74 34.74
C ASP A 246 9.81 -10.79 33.21
N LEU A 247 8.58 -10.84 32.69
CA LEU A 247 8.33 -10.80 31.25
C LEU A 247 8.74 -9.45 30.63
N ILE A 248 8.46 -8.33 31.31
CA ILE A 248 8.87 -6.99 30.85
C ILE A 248 10.39 -6.89 30.83
N LYS A 249 11.07 -7.31 31.90
CA LYS A 249 12.54 -7.32 31.94
C LYS A 249 13.14 -8.21 30.84
N LYS A 250 12.55 -9.37 30.58
CA LYS A 250 12.98 -10.26 29.50
C LYS A 250 12.76 -9.64 28.12
N ARG A 251 11.65 -8.92 27.90
CA ARG A 251 11.40 -8.15 26.67
C ARG A 251 12.52 -7.13 26.46
N GLU A 252 12.87 -6.34 27.47
CA GLU A 252 13.92 -5.32 27.39
C GLU A 252 15.29 -5.93 27.08
N LEU A 253 15.62 -7.07 27.69
CA LEU A 253 16.90 -7.76 27.49
C LEU A 253 17.03 -8.45 26.13
N THR A 254 15.94 -9.00 25.59
CA THR A 254 15.97 -9.88 24.40
C THR A 254 15.46 -9.21 23.13
N GLY A 255 14.70 -8.13 23.25
CA GLY A 255 13.97 -7.50 22.15
C GLY A 255 12.78 -8.32 21.62
N VAL A 256 12.44 -9.45 22.25
CA VAL A 256 11.27 -10.27 21.91
C VAL A 256 10.02 -9.57 22.43
N THR A 257 8.94 -9.59 21.65
CA THR A 257 7.69 -8.92 22.02
C THR A 257 7.06 -9.50 23.29
N PHE A 258 6.43 -8.64 24.10
CA PHE A 258 5.69 -9.09 25.29
C PHE A 258 4.62 -10.13 24.91
N ALA A 259 3.88 -9.87 23.82
CA ALA A 259 2.89 -10.79 23.27
C ALA A 259 3.46 -12.20 23.08
N LYS A 260 4.64 -12.33 22.46
CA LYS A 260 5.28 -13.63 22.23
C LYS A 260 5.75 -14.30 23.51
N LEU A 261 6.30 -13.52 24.45
CA LEU A 261 6.75 -14.06 25.72
C LEU A 261 5.57 -14.56 26.57
N ALA A 262 4.47 -13.83 26.59
CA ALA A 262 3.27 -14.13 27.36
C ALA A 262 2.56 -15.42 26.91
N GLN A 263 2.69 -15.82 25.64
CA GLN A 263 2.10 -17.07 25.11
C GLN A 263 2.54 -18.33 25.88
N ASN A 264 3.64 -18.26 26.64
CA ASN A 264 4.14 -19.39 27.42
C ASN A 264 3.62 -19.44 28.88
N LEU A 265 2.78 -18.48 29.28
CA LEU A 265 2.18 -18.47 30.62
C LEU A 265 1.18 -19.61 30.76
N LYS A 266 1.28 -20.36 31.86
CA LYS A 266 0.34 -21.44 32.18
C LYS A 266 -0.88 -20.87 32.90
N GLY A 267 -2.07 -21.40 32.57
CA GLY A 267 -3.34 -20.98 33.21
C GLY A 267 -3.77 -19.55 32.87
N VAL A 268 -3.21 -18.99 31.79
CA VAL A 268 -3.51 -17.63 31.32
C VAL A 268 -3.86 -17.70 29.84
N ARG A 269 -5.06 -17.25 29.49
CA ARG A 269 -5.45 -16.96 28.12
C ARG A 269 -4.82 -15.65 27.66
N VAL A 270 -4.06 -15.71 26.57
CA VAL A 270 -3.43 -14.54 25.95
C VAL A 270 -4.16 -14.17 24.67
N GLN A 271 -4.56 -12.91 24.55
CA GLN A 271 -5.09 -12.33 23.33
C GLN A 271 -4.21 -11.18 22.89
N THR A 272 -3.93 -11.09 21.59
CA THR A 272 -3.15 -10.00 21.02
C THR A 272 -3.90 -9.38 19.87
N ILE A 273 -4.09 -8.06 19.94
CA ILE A 273 -4.58 -7.25 18.82
C ILE A 273 -3.36 -6.62 18.17
N ILE A 274 -3.24 -6.82 16.86
CA ILE A 274 -2.19 -6.24 16.01
C ILE A 274 -2.84 -5.09 15.23
N SER A 275 -2.26 -3.90 15.33
CA SER A 275 -2.72 -2.71 14.60
C SER A 275 -1.52 -2.03 13.91
N PRO A 276 -1.75 -1.08 12.98
CA PRO A 276 -0.67 -0.29 12.41
C PRO A 276 0.15 0.40 13.51
N GLY A 277 1.47 0.45 13.34
CA GLY A 277 2.38 1.21 14.22
C GLY A 277 2.38 2.70 13.88
N GLU A 278 2.95 3.53 14.77
CA GLU A 278 3.01 4.98 14.56
C GLU A 278 3.92 5.40 13.38
N GLY A 279 4.85 4.53 12.97
CA GLY A 279 5.67 4.72 11.78
C GLY A 279 4.91 4.63 10.46
N VAL A 280 3.65 4.19 10.48
CA VAL A 280 2.82 4.05 9.28
C VAL A 280 2.26 5.43 8.89
N PRO A 281 2.43 5.89 7.63
CA PRO A 281 1.99 7.22 7.24
C PRO A 281 0.47 7.33 7.29
N GLU A 282 -0.06 8.51 7.62
CA GLU A 282 -1.48 8.77 7.42
C GLU A 282 -1.86 8.77 5.92
N ILE A 283 -3.07 8.32 5.60
CA ILE A 283 -3.64 8.51 4.26
C ILE A 283 -3.77 10.01 3.95
N ALA A 284 -3.03 10.48 2.93
CA ALA A 284 -3.02 11.87 2.52
C ALA A 284 -4.39 12.31 1.97
N LYS A 285 -5.10 13.14 2.74
CA LYS A 285 -6.43 13.65 2.38
C LYS A 285 -6.36 14.97 1.62
N ARG A 286 -7.33 15.19 0.73
CA ARG A 286 -7.61 16.54 0.20
C ARG A 286 -8.09 17.41 1.36
N LYS A 287 -7.55 18.62 1.52
CA LYS A 287 -8.13 19.61 2.45
C LYS A 287 -9.58 19.87 2.03
N ASP A 288 -10.53 19.57 2.90
CA ASP A 288 -11.93 19.90 2.66
C ASP A 288 -12.06 21.42 2.53
N LYS A 289 -12.67 21.88 1.43
CA LYS A 289 -13.07 23.28 1.32
C LYS A 289 -14.14 23.52 2.39
N LYS A 290 -13.88 24.42 3.35
CA LYS A 290 -14.93 24.97 4.21
C LYS A 290 -16.07 25.47 3.30
N ARG A 291 -17.19 24.75 3.26
CA ARG A 291 -18.41 25.23 2.60
C ARG A 291 -18.81 26.51 3.33
N LYS A 292 -18.67 27.68 2.69
CA LYS A 292 -19.34 28.90 3.18
C LYS A 292 -20.83 28.58 3.18
N LYS A 293 -21.43 28.45 4.37
CA LYS A 293 -22.88 28.43 4.51
C LYS A 293 -23.37 29.77 3.96
N HIS A 294 -23.95 29.77 2.77
CA HIS A 294 -24.82 30.87 2.36
C HIS A 294 -26.10 30.72 3.18
N THR A 295 -26.14 31.36 4.34
CA THR A 295 -27.39 31.61 5.05
C THR A 295 -28.20 32.54 4.16
N LYS A 296 -29.18 32.00 3.43
CA LYS A 296 -30.26 32.83 2.90
C LYS A 296 -31.08 33.27 4.11
N GLN A 297 -31.03 34.56 4.42
CA GLN A 297 -32.00 35.18 5.31
C GLN A 297 -33.36 35.10 4.60
N VAL A 298 -34.34 34.53 5.28
CA VAL A 298 -35.78 34.67 4.99
C VAL A 298 -36.31 35.62 6.04
#